data_AF-H8WGY7-F1
#
_entry.id   AF-H8WGY7-F1
#
_cell.length_a   1.000
_cell.length_b   1.000
_cell.length_c   1.000
_cell.angle_alpha   90.00
_cell.angle_beta   90.00
_cell.angle_gamma   90.00
#
_symmetry.space_group_name_H-M   'P 1'
#
loop_
_entity.id
_entity.type
_entity.pdbx_description
1 polymer ?
#
loop_
_entity_poly.entity_id
_entity_poly.type
_entity_poly.pdbx_seq_one_letter_code
_entity_poly.pdbx_strand_id
1 'polypeptide(L)'
;MLARNIICCATFFVAIACGLLITIVLDLLPIWLKNPVAHCIENCIFLNPLLICSVAIISVPSWKKEFIEGIPFLKKIRNEPKNSQSVLNPEDETREYFNQLRNAWL
;
A
#
# COMPACT_ATOMS: atom_id res chain seq x y z
N MET A 1 -6.78 11.60 -5.73
CA MET A 1 -6.87 10.18 -6.14
C MET A 1 -6.12 9.24 -5.19
N LEU A 2 -5.02 9.69 -4.58
CA LEU A 2 -4.19 8.91 -3.64
C LEU A 2 -4.96 8.36 -2.44
N ALA A 3 -5.69 9.22 -1.72
CA ALA A 3 -6.48 8.82 -0.56
C ALA A 3 -7.50 7.72 -0.92
N ARG A 4 -8.16 7.82 -2.08
CA ARG A 4 -9.06 6.79 -2.59
C ARG A 4 -8.35 5.46 -2.83
N ASN A 5 -7.15 5.47 -3.42
CA ASN A 5 -6.37 4.25 -3.65
C ASN A 5 -5.92 3.60 -2.34
N ILE A 6 -5.49 4.40 -1.36
CA ILE A 6 -5.14 3.91 -0.02
C ILE A 6 -6.36 3.31 0.67
N ILE A 7 -7.50 4.01 0.65
CA ILE A 7 -8.74 3.52 1.25
C ILE A 7 -9.20 2.23 0.57
N CYS A 8 -9.19 2.16 -0.76
CA CYS A 8 -9.55 0.94 -1.50
C CYS A 8 -8.60 -0.23 -1.20
N CYS A 9 -7.28 0.00 -1.12
CA CYS A 9 -6.33 -1.04 -0.74
C CYS A 9 -6.56 -1.51 0.70
N ALA A 10 -6.74 -0.58 1.63
CA ALA A 10 -6.99 -0.89 3.04
C ALA A 10 -8.30 -1.66 3.23
N THR A 11 -9.38 -1.24 2.58
CA THR A 11 -10.68 -1.94 2.68
C THR A 11 -10.63 -3.33 2.06
N PHE A 12 -9.98 -3.48 0.90
CA PHE A 12 -9.77 -4.80 0.29
C PHE A 12 -8.95 -5.72 1.19
N PHE A 13 -7.88 -5.21 1.79
CA PHE A 13 -7.04 -5.97 2.70
C PHE A 13 -7.78 -6.39 3.97
N VAL A 14 -8.53 -5.48 4.59
CA VAL A 14 -9.38 -5.79 5.76
C VAL A 14 -10.45 -6.81 5.39
N ALA A 15 -11.09 -6.69 4.23
CA ALA A 15 -12.10 -7.65 3.78
C ALA A 15 -11.52 -9.07 3.64
N ILE A 16 -10.31 -9.21 3.08
CA ILE A 16 -9.62 -10.51 2.99
C ILE A 16 -9.31 -11.04 4.39
N ALA A 17 -8.74 -10.23 5.27
CA ALA A 17 -8.40 -10.64 6.63
C ALA A 17 -9.64 -11.11 7.41
N CYS A 18 -10.75 -10.35 7.33
CA CYS A 18 -12.03 -10.72 7.92
C CYS A 18 -12.59 -12.02 7.33
N GLY A 19 -12.51 -12.20 6.00
CA GLY A 19 -12.93 -13.43 5.34
C GLY A 19 -12.16 -14.66 5.83
N LEU A 20 -10.82 -14.53 5.95
CA LEU A 20 -9.96 -15.61 6.48
C LEU A 20 -10.22 -15.89 7.97
N LEU A 21 -10.54 -14.86 8.77
CA LEU A 21 -10.94 -15.06 10.16
C LEU A 21 -12.26 -15.83 10.25
N ILE A 22 -13.26 -15.49 9.42
CA ILE A 22 -14.55 -16.20 9.40
C ILE A 22 -14.35 -17.67 9.02
N THR A 23 -13.51 -17.99 8.04
CA THR A 23 -13.27 -19.38 7.64
C THR A 23 -12.57 -20.19 8.73
N ILE A 24 -11.69 -19.57 9.53
CA ILE A 24 -11.10 -20.20 10.71
C ILE A 24 -12.16 -20.44 11.79
N VAL A 25 -12.97 -19.42 12.13
CA VAL A 25 -13.97 -19.50 13.21
C VAL A 25 -15.05 -20.53 12.90
N LEU A 26 -15.46 -20.64 11.63
CA LEU A 26 -16.45 -21.62 11.19
C LEU A 26 -15.85 -23.02 10.94
N ASP A 27 -14.56 -23.24 11.23
CA ASP A 27 -13.87 -24.52 11.05
C ASP A 27 -13.93 -25.06 9.61
N LEU A 28 -14.03 -24.18 8.62
CA LEU A 28 -14.07 -24.54 7.19
C LEU A 28 -12.71 -25.02 6.66
N LEU A 29 -11.63 -24.79 7.41
CA LEU A 29 -10.27 -25.15 7.01
C LEU A 29 -9.80 -26.47 7.64
N PRO A 30 -9.04 -27.28 6.89
CA PRO A 30 -8.41 -28.48 7.45
C PRO A 30 -7.43 -28.11 8.56
N ILE A 31 -7.31 -29.01 9.56
CA ILE A 31 -6.58 -28.78 10.82
C ILE A 31 -5.11 -28.35 10.60
N TRP A 32 -4.44 -28.92 9.60
CA TRP A 32 -3.06 -28.56 9.26
C TRP A 32 -2.90 -27.12 8.74
N LEU A 33 -3.98 -26.49 8.26
CA LEU A 33 -3.95 -25.17 7.64
C LEU A 33 -4.39 -24.07 8.60
N LYS A 34 -5.12 -24.42 9.67
CA LYS A 34 -5.61 -23.45 10.66
C LYS A 34 -4.47 -22.64 11.28
N ASN A 35 -3.41 -23.31 11.72
CA ASN A 35 -2.30 -22.66 12.42
C ASN A 35 -1.45 -21.75 11.49
N PRO A 36 -1.05 -22.19 10.29
CA PRO A 36 -0.40 -21.31 9.31
C PRO A 36 -1.26 -20.10 8.91
N VAL A 37 -2.56 -20.28 8.69
CA VAL A 37 -3.45 -19.18 8.27
C VAL A 37 -3.65 -18.18 9.41
N ALA A 38 -3.79 -18.65 10.65
CA ALA A 38 -3.87 -17.78 11.82
C ALA A 38 -2.62 -16.88 11.94
N HIS A 39 -1.43 -17.46 11.85
CA HIS A 39 -0.19 -16.69 11.86
C HIS A 39 -0.08 -15.73 10.68
N CYS A 40 -0.51 -16.12 9.47
CA CYS A 40 -0.56 -15.20 8.34
C CYS A 40 -1.46 -13.99 8.63
N ILE A 41 -2.64 -14.19 9.21
CA ILE A 41 -3.57 -13.11 9.55
C ILE A 41 -2.95 -12.17 10.60
N GLU A 42 -2.37 -12.71 11.66
CA GLU A 42 -1.70 -11.92 12.70
C GLU A 42 -0.59 -11.05 12.09
N ASN A 43 0.30 -11.66 11.30
CA ASN A 43 1.38 -10.95 10.63
C ASN A 43 0.84 -9.89 9.66
N CYS A 44 -0.21 -10.19 8.91
CA CYS A 44 -0.88 -9.23 8.02
C CYS A 44 -1.39 -7.99 8.78
N ILE A 45 -1.98 -8.17 9.96
CA ILE A 45 -2.44 -7.06 10.81
C ILE A 45 -1.25 -6.23 11.29
N PHE A 46 -0.15 -6.87 11.72
CA PHE A 46 1.06 -6.16 12.17
C PHE A 46 1.82 -5.46 11.03
N LEU A 47 1.70 -5.96 9.79
CA LEU A 47 2.35 -5.40 8.60
C LEU A 47 1.57 -4.22 7.98
N ASN A 48 0.45 -3.78 8.58
CA ASN A 48 -0.33 -2.62 8.12
C ASN A 48 0.53 -1.38 7.78
N PRO A 49 1.52 -0.98 8.61
CA PRO A 49 2.37 0.16 8.29
C PRO A 49 3.14 -0.02 6.98
N LEU A 50 3.63 -1.23 6.68
CA LEU A 50 4.33 -1.50 5.43
C LEU A 50 3.40 -1.39 4.23
N LEU A 51 2.14 -1.84 4.36
CA LEU A 51 1.13 -1.69 3.32
C LEU A 51 0.82 -0.22 3.04
N ILE A 52 0.52 0.55 4.08
CA ILE A 52 0.19 1.97 3.96
C ILE A 52 1.36 2.75 3.37
N CYS A 53 2.58 2.53 3.89
CA CYS A 53 3.78 3.19 3.40
C CYS A 53 4.08 2.82 1.93
N SER A 54 3.96 1.55 1.56
CA SER A 54 4.22 1.11 0.18
C SER A 54 3.21 1.73 -0.79
N VAL A 55 1.92 1.70 -0.45
CA VAL A 55 0.87 2.32 -1.28
C VAL A 55 1.09 3.83 -1.38
N ALA A 56 1.46 4.51 -0.30
CA ALA A 56 1.74 5.94 -0.30
C ALA A 56 2.92 6.30 -1.22
N ILE A 57 4.05 5.59 -1.09
CA ILE A 57 5.25 5.79 -1.92
C ILE A 57 4.94 5.57 -3.40
N ILE A 58 4.20 4.52 -3.75
CA ILE A 58 3.89 4.19 -5.15
C ILE A 58 2.86 5.16 -5.75
N SER A 59 1.93 5.67 -4.92
CA SER A 59 0.83 6.50 -5.39
C SER A 59 1.24 7.95 -5.67
N VAL A 60 2.31 8.46 -5.05
CA VAL A 60 2.90 9.78 -5.37
C VAL A 60 4.02 9.59 -6.40
N PRO A 61 3.88 10.09 -7.65
CA PRO A 61 4.88 9.90 -8.70
C PRO A 61 6.29 10.36 -8.31
N SER A 62 6.39 11.51 -7.64
CA SER A 62 7.65 12.04 -7.14
C SER A 62 8.32 11.09 -6.14
N TRP A 63 7.57 10.55 -5.18
CA TRP A 63 8.12 9.64 -4.16
C TRP A 63 8.50 8.29 -4.74
N LYS A 64 7.68 7.74 -5.65
CA LYS A 64 7.96 6.51 -6.39
C LYS A 64 9.30 6.62 -7.13
N LYS A 65 9.53 7.75 -7.79
CA LYS A 65 10.75 8.00 -8.56
C LYS A 65 11.98 8.02 -7.65
N GLU A 66 11.97 8.83 -6.58
CA GLU A 66 13.07 8.91 -5.62
C GLU A 66 13.34 7.55 -4.94
N PHE A 67 12.29 6.81 -4.58
CA PHE A 67 12.41 5.48 -3.98
C PHE A 67 13.09 4.47 -4.92
N ILE A 68 12.71 4.45 -6.21
CA ILE A 68 13.33 3.57 -7.21
C ILE A 68 14.78 3.97 -7.48
N GLU A 69 15.08 5.28 -7.54
CA GLU A 69 16.45 5.77 -7.74
C GLU A 69 17.38 5.41 -6.57
N GLY A 70 16.84 5.40 -5.35
CA GLY A 70 17.54 4.97 -4.13
C GLY A 70 17.83 3.48 -4.07
N ILE A 71 17.12 2.63 -4.84
CA ILE A 71 17.33 1.17 -4.84
C ILE A 71 18.25 0.77 -6.00
N PRO A 72 19.51 0.35 -5.74
CA PRO A 72 20.48 0.07 -6.80
C PRO A 72 20.04 -1.06 -7.74
N PHE A 73 19.26 -2.02 -7.24
CA PHE A 73 18.77 -3.18 -8.02
C PHE A 73 17.63 -2.85 -8.99
N LEU A 74 16.86 -1.78 -8.74
CA LEU A 74 15.70 -1.42 -9.57
C LEU A 74 16.05 -0.44 -10.70
N LYS A 75 17.29 0.07 -10.73
CA LYS A 75 17.79 0.96 -11.80
C LYS A 75 17.65 0.38 -13.21
N LYS A 76 17.59 -0.94 -13.36
CA LYS A 76 17.44 -1.63 -14.66
C LYS A 76 16.02 -1.57 -15.23
N ILE A 77 15.00 -1.29 -14.41
CA ILE A 77 13.59 -1.15 -14.83
C ILE A 77 13.35 0.20 -15.55
N ARG A 78 14.36 1.08 -15.57
CA ARG A 78 14.40 2.40 -16.21
C ARG A 78 14.45 2.35 -17.75
N ASN A 79 13.53 1.63 -18.37
CA ASN A 79 13.27 1.67 -19.81
C ASN A 79 11.88 2.25 -20.14
N GLU A 80 11.20 2.88 -19.19
CA GLU A 80 10.05 3.71 -19.53
C GLU A 80 10.53 5.04 -20.12
N PRO A 81 9.97 5.48 -21.28
CA PRO A 81 10.30 6.77 -21.87
C PRO A 81 9.97 7.86 -20.85
N LYS A 82 10.86 8.86 -20.71
CA LYS A 82 10.60 10.09 -19.96
C LYS A 82 9.39 10.79 -20.60
N ASN A 83 8.19 10.42 -20.18
CA ASN A 83 7.01 11.16 -20.55
C ASN A 83 7.10 12.48 -19.79
N SER A 84 7.20 13.57 -20.54
CA SER A 84 7.12 14.94 -20.07
C SER A 84 5.72 15.21 -19.52
N GLN A 85 5.35 14.58 -18.42
CA GLN A 85 4.16 14.95 -17.67
C GLN A 85 4.56 16.10 -16.75
N SER A 86 3.89 17.24 -17.00
CA SER A 86 3.90 18.52 -16.30
C SER A 86 4.81 18.63 -15.08
N VAL A 87 5.71 19.61 -15.15
CA VAL A 87 6.56 20.14 -14.07
C VAL A 87 5.69 20.66 -12.92
N LEU A 88 5.09 19.77 -12.13
CA LEU A 88 4.68 20.11 -10.78
C LEU A 88 5.90 19.87 -9.89
N ASN A 89 6.29 20.87 -9.13
CA ASN A 89 7.44 20.77 -8.23
C ASN A 89 7.16 19.62 -7.23
N PRO A 90 8.09 18.67 -6.98
CA PRO A 90 7.88 17.58 -6.03
C PRO A 90 7.41 18.04 -4.64
N GLU A 91 7.78 19.25 -4.25
CA GLU A 91 7.31 19.92 -3.03
C GLU A 91 5.81 20.25 -3.07
N ASP A 92 5.28 20.65 -4.22
CA ASP A 92 3.85 20.96 -4.40
C ASP A 92 2.98 19.69 -4.38
N GLU A 93 3.43 18.59 -5.01
CA GLU A 93 2.74 17.27 -4.91
C GLU A 93 2.67 16.77 -3.47
N THR A 94 3.79 16.92 -2.75
CA THR A 94 3.90 16.52 -1.35
C THR A 94 2.97 17.35 -0.46
N ARG A 95 2.93 18.68 -0.68
CA ARG A 95 2.04 19.58 0.07
C ARG A 95 0.57 19.28 -0.18
N GLU A 96 0.22 18.96 -1.42
CA GLU A 96 -1.15 18.56 -1.79
C GLU A 96 -1.57 17.24 -1.11
N TYR A 97 -0.67 16.26 -1.02
CA TYR A 97 -0.92 15.04 -0.24
C TYR A 97 -1.22 15.33 1.22
N PHE A 98 -0.35 16.10 1.90
CA PHE A 98 -0.54 16.41 3.32
C PHE A 98 -1.79 17.25 3.57
N ASN A 99 -2.17 18.12 2.64
CA ASN A 99 -3.46 18.81 2.68
C ASN A 99 -4.64 17.85 2.58
N GLN A 100 -4.63 16.91 1.63
CA GLN A 100 -5.67 15.89 1.50
C GLN A 100 -5.76 15.00 2.75
N LEU A 101 -4.61 14.62 3.31
CA LEU A 101 -4.55 13.82 4.53
C LEU A 101 -5.13 14.58 5.73
N ARG A 102 -4.73 15.86 5.90
CA ARG A 102 -5.24 16.73 6.96
C ARG A 102 -6.76 16.92 6.82
N ASN A 103 -7.25 17.19 5.62
CA ASN A 103 -8.67 17.39 5.36
C ASN A 103 -9.50 16.12 5.52
N ALA A 104 -8.89 14.93 5.42
CA ALA A 104 -9.57 13.66 5.69
C ALA A 104 -9.64 13.31 7.18
N TRP A 105 -8.86 14.01 8.02
CA TRP A 105 -8.78 13.81 9.47
C TRP A 105 -9.53 14.87 10.29
N LEU A 106 -9.99 15.94 9.64
CA LEU A 106 -10.86 16.98 10.18
C LEU A 106 -12.32 16.69 9.81
#